data_AF-A0A7S4J0T0-F1
#
_entry.id   AF-A0A7S4J0T0-F1
#
_cell.length_a   1.000
_cell.length_b   1.000
_cell.length_c   1.000
_cell.angle_alpha   90.00
_cell.angle_beta   90.00
_cell.angle_gamma   90.00
#
_symmetry.space_group_name_H-M   'P 1'
#
loop_
_entity.id
_entity.type
_entity.pdbx_description
1 polymer ?
#
loop_
_entity_poly.entity_id
_entity_poly.type
_entity_poly.pdbx_seq_one_letter_code
_entity_poly.pdbx_strand_id
1 'polypeptide(L)'
;GRFSGYVPFVQIHEEEHKRAVRPPRQGKIMRVYYGSREERETVLNHLMSAREEAAAKVDAAGGTESDDPEEEKQLVAAAAASGGRPPHQIDDFGNNNCWGIECAQALFWDVCVLRGPIERDPDSDLCTGRPSVPPFQEMNLESVRYYRGRDDDGGPRAVIWQASRPFLFGAKGSDDNKDAVTDPLDPRTLLMAYEENGRVTPVVSDLDCFIVGTRGVKYNDPLPSDQLELLKWCIAEAEGILERKAQEEGGDGKEQGGAGVSWTSRWLDVLKRTASAASGASNAATIPIPRFGFGDPTSYYIMEHGIGRLTNGAVRHGAECFNYKFPQEIDDQFLVISDTLPGNVPWKYVSEPELRELLCRKIDEGFTFPINPKWVLCDPGWKKVYDRLVGSDHPDLRKSVDAWFPPKSGVREKIEEVCARYPRGFSGEEPGRGDGVAKPQAAGGDCSTEAMDMAERELRRYVVLQRAKRKLRVVLLLRRCGMVGSRINDSDPTKEEDGDAEGNGENIKVEKKEGNSEGETEEEHSEGGKDEEDSKGDKEKEHSDVDTSNECTR
;
A
#
# COMPACT_ATOMS: atom_id res chain seq x y z
N GLY A 1 -2.64 23.08 -6.88
CA GLY A 1 -1.30 23.71 -6.95
C GLY A 1 -0.30 22.80 -7.65
N ARG A 2 0.97 23.22 -7.75
CA ARG A 2 2.07 22.49 -8.41
C ARG A 2 2.36 21.10 -7.82
N PHE A 3 1.88 20.81 -6.61
CA PHE A 3 2.10 19.54 -5.92
C PHE A 3 0.86 18.64 -5.83
N SER A 4 -0.26 18.99 -6.49
CA SER A 4 -1.50 18.21 -6.36
C SER A 4 -1.41 16.77 -6.86
N GLY A 5 -0.50 16.48 -7.81
CA GLY A 5 -0.26 15.12 -8.29
C GLY A 5 0.68 14.29 -7.41
N TYR A 6 1.43 14.94 -6.52
CA TYR A 6 2.44 14.27 -5.68
C TYR A 6 1.88 13.92 -4.30
N VAL A 7 2.53 12.97 -3.64
CA VAL A 7 2.26 12.68 -2.23
C VAL A 7 3.13 13.59 -1.36
N PRO A 8 2.56 14.59 -0.66
CA PRO A 8 3.37 15.41 0.24
C PRO A 8 3.85 14.57 1.42
N PHE A 9 5.09 14.83 1.88
CA PHE A 9 5.58 14.26 3.13
C PHE A 9 4.82 14.83 4.32
N VAL A 10 4.55 16.15 4.29
CA VAL A 10 3.76 16.85 5.29
C VAL A 10 2.28 16.81 4.92
N GLN A 11 1.54 15.88 5.53
CA GLN A 11 0.11 15.60 5.35
C GLN A 11 -0.79 16.35 6.35
N ILE A 12 -0.18 17.19 7.18
CA ILE A 12 -0.89 18.16 8.01
C ILE A 12 -0.63 19.56 7.48
N HIS A 13 -1.65 20.40 7.42
CA HIS A 13 -1.50 21.80 7.01
C HIS A 13 -2.22 22.77 7.95
N GLU A 14 -2.77 22.28 9.05
CA GLU A 14 -3.25 23.11 10.15
C GLU A 14 -2.23 23.05 11.30
N GLU A 15 -1.78 24.19 11.81
CA GLU A 15 -0.74 24.24 12.85
C GLU A 15 -1.10 23.46 14.12
N GLU A 16 -2.39 23.42 14.48
CA GLU A 16 -2.87 22.63 15.62
C GLU A 16 -2.65 21.13 15.46
N HIS A 17 -2.67 20.63 14.22
CA HIS A 17 -2.45 19.23 13.92
C HIS A 17 -1.02 18.76 14.20
N LYS A 18 -0.03 19.66 14.33
CA LYS A 18 1.32 19.29 14.80
C LYS A 18 1.28 18.59 16.17
N ARG A 19 0.34 18.98 17.04
CA ARG A 19 0.17 18.40 18.39
C ARG A 19 -0.51 17.02 18.37
N ALA A 20 -1.29 16.75 17.32
CA ALA A 20 -1.97 15.47 17.14
C ALA A 20 -1.05 14.39 16.55
N VAL A 21 0.04 14.79 15.87
CA VAL A 21 1.04 13.85 15.35
C VAL A 21 1.93 13.36 16.48
N ARG A 22 2.04 12.02 16.60
CA ARG A 22 2.93 11.42 17.59
C ARG A 22 4.39 11.81 17.29
N PRO A 23 5.17 12.26 18.30
CA PRO A 23 6.58 12.53 18.12
C PRO A 23 7.32 11.34 17.51
N PRO A 24 8.25 11.57 16.55
CA PRO A 24 9.12 10.52 16.05
C PRO A 24 9.87 9.79 17.17
N ARG A 25 10.04 8.47 17.01
CA ARG A 25 10.74 7.65 18.01
C ARG A 25 12.25 7.90 17.94
N GLN A 26 12.92 7.89 19.10
CA GLN A 26 14.37 7.95 19.19
C GLN A 26 15.04 6.82 18.39
N GLY A 27 16.21 7.12 17.81
CA GLY A 27 17.03 6.15 17.06
C GLY A 27 16.49 5.77 15.68
N LYS A 28 15.36 6.36 15.23
CA LYS A 28 14.89 6.19 13.86
C LYS A 28 15.61 7.14 12.93
N ILE A 29 16.17 6.58 11.86
CA ILE A 29 16.93 7.29 10.84
C ILE A 29 16.07 7.44 9.58
N MET A 30 16.28 8.53 8.85
CA MET A 30 15.64 8.78 7.55
C MET A 30 16.64 9.38 6.56
N ARG A 31 16.29 9.33 5.27
CA ARG A 31 17.04 9.96 4.19
C ARG A 31 16.20 11.05 3.53
N VAL A 32 16.84 12.18 3.28
CA VAL A 32 16.23 13.35 2.64
C VAL A 32 17.16 13.82 1.53
N TYR A 33 16.61 14.05 0.34
CA TYR A 33 17.36 14.43 -0.85
C TYR A 33 16.98 15.81 -1.36
N TYR A 34 17.96 16.51 -1.93
CA TYR A 34 17.87 17.88 -2.39
C TYR A 34 18.32 17.98 -3.85
N GLY A 35 17.83 19.01 -4.55
CA GLY A 35 18.15 19.27 -5.96
C GLY A 35 19.47 20.01 -6.17
N SER A 36 20.16 20.42 -5.09
CA SER A 36 21.50 20.98 -5.19
C SER A 36 22.34 20.70 -3.93
N ARG A 37 23.66 20.79 -4.09
CA ARG A 37 24.63 20.62 -2.99
C ARG A 37 24.48 21.73 -1.93
N GLU A 38 24.24 22.96 -2.38
CA GLU A 38 24.10 24.15 -1.53
C GLU A 38 22.86 24.07 -0.64
N GLU A 39 21.73 23.59 -1.18
CA GLU A 39 20.51 23.35 -0.42
C GLU A 39 20.74 22.30 0.68
N ARG A 40 21.37 21.17 0.31
CA ARG A 40 21.74 20.13 1.26
C ARG A 40 22.65 20.68 2.37
N GLU A 41 23.71 21.40 2.02
CA GLU A 41 24.66 21.95 3.00
C GLU A 41 24.00 22.96 3.94
N THR A 42 23.10 23.79 3.42
CA THR A 42 22.29 24.71 4.23
C THR A 42 21.49 23.96 5.29
N VAL A 43 20.75 22.91 4.90
CA VAL A 43 19.95 22.13 5.85
C VAL A 43 20.82 21.33 6.81
N LEU A 44 21.92 20.76 6.34
CA LEU A 44 22.86 20.02 7.18
C LEU A 44 23.40 20.88 8.33
N ASN A 45 23.78 22.13 8.04
CA ASN A 45 24.25 23.07 9.07
C ASN A 45 23.18 23.36 10.13
N HIS A 46 21.92 23.54 9.72
CA HIS A 46 20.80 23.73 10.66
C HIS A 46 20.55 22.49 11.51
N LEU A 47 20.61 21.30 10.93
CA LEU A 47 20.46 20.04 11.67
C LEU A 47 21.60 19.84 12.69
N MET A 48 22.84 20.15 12.31
CA MET A 48 23.99 20.06 13.22
C MET A 48 23.86 21.03 14.40
N SER A 49 23.51 22.29 14.13
CA SER A 49 23.30 23.30 15.17
C SER A 49 22.15 22.92 16.12
N ALA A 50 21.01 22.49 15.59
CA ALA A 50 19.87 22.06 16.40
C ALA A 50 20.19 20.82 17.26
N ARG A 51 21.05 19.93 16.77
CA ARG A 51 21.52 18.77 17.53
C ARG A 51 22.38 19.19 18.73
N GLU A 52 23.28 20.14 18.54
CA GLU A 52 24.10 20.70 19.62
C GLU A 52 23.23 21.41 20.68
N GLU A 53 22.25 22.21 20.24
CA GLU A 53 21.26 22.82 21.14
C GLU A 53 20.50 21.77 21.96
N ALA A 54 20.05 20.69 21.31
CA ALA A 54 19.33 19.60 21.96
C ALA A 54 20.22 18.84 22.95
N ALA A 55 21.49 18.60 22.62
CA ALA A 55 22.45 17.98 23.52
C ALA A 55 22.70 18.87 24.76
N ALA A 56 22.95 20.16 24.56
CA ALA A 56 23.15 21.11 25.65
C ALA A 56 21.94 21.19 26.59
N LYS A 57 20.70 21.12 26.06
CA LYS A 57 19.48 21.07 26.88
C LYS A 57 19.40 19.80 27.74
N VAL A 58 19.74 18.65 27.17
CA VAL A 58 19.76 17.36 27.89
C VAL A 58 20.81 17.36 28.99
N ASP A 59 22.00 17.89 28.69
CA ASP A 59 23.10 18.01 29.66
C ASP A 59 22.75 18.97 30.80
N ALA A 60 22.12 20.11 30.48
CA ALA A 60 21.70 21.11 31.46
C ALA A 60 20.62 20.57 32.44
N ALA A 61 19.77 19.65 31.99
CA ALA A 61 18.77 19.01 32.85
C ALA A 61 19.40 18.03 33.86
N GLY A 62 20.64 17.58 33.64
CA GLY A 62 21.41 16.82 34.63
C GLY A 62 20.76 15.52 35.13
N GLY A 63 19.82 14.95 34.37
CA GLY A 63 19.02 13.78 34.79
C GLY A 63 18.01 14.06 35.90
N THR A 64 17.74 15.33 36.23
CA THR A 64 16.66 15.69 37.15
C THR A 64 15.30 15.46 36.49
N GLU A 65 14.42 14.72 37.18
CA GLU A 65 13.02 14.60 36.77
C GLU A 65 12.36 15.97 36.97
N SER A 66 11.74 16.52 35.92
CA SER A 66 10.91 17.71 36.04
C SER A 66 9.50 17.29 36.46
N ASP A 67 8.94 17.99 37.44
CA ASP A 67 7.53 17.84 37.82
C ASP A 67 6.58 18.48 36.78
N ASP A 68 7.10 19.25 35.81
CA ASP A 68 6.31 19.82 34.71
C ASP A 68 6.25 18.83 33.52
N PRO A 69 5.06 18.28 33.21
CA PRO A 69 4.90 17.34 32.09
C PRO A 69 5.31 17.91 30.73
N GLU A 70 5.21 19.23 30.52
CA GLU A 70 5.61 19.82 29.24
C GLU A 70 7.13 19.98 29.15
N GLU A 71 7.81 20.28 30.26
CA GLU A 71 9.27 20.27 30.33
C GLU A 71 9.82 18.85 30.13
N GLU A 72 9.24 17.84 30.80
CA GLU A 72 9.60 16.43 30.60
C GLU A 72 9.47 16.04 29.13
N LYS A 73 8.35 16.39 28.49
CA LYS A 73 8.11 16.13 27.07
C LYS A 73 9.11 16.84 26.17
N GLN A 74 9.51 18.08 26.48
CA GLN A 74 10.55 18.81 25.76
C GLN A 74 11.93 18.14 25.92
N LEU A 75 12.27 17.67 27.12
CA LEU A 75 13.51 16.95 27.39
C LEU A 75 13.55 15.60 26.65
N VAL A 76 12.44 14.86 26.63
CA VAL A 76 12.32 13.62 25.84
C VAL A 76 12.49 13.90 24.35
N ALA A 77 11.90 14.98 23.83
CA ALA A 77 12.08 15.39 22.44
C ALA A 77 13.54 15.78 22.14
N ALA A 78 14.17 16.55 23.02
CA ALA A 78 15.58 16.94 22.91
C ALA A 78 16.50 15.71 22.94
N ALA A 79 16.29 14.76 23.86
CA ALA A 79 17.04 13.50 23.92
C ALA A 79 16.85 12.65 22.68
N ALA A 80 15.65 12.65 22.08
CA ALA A 80 15.38 11.96 20.83
C ALA A 80 16.10 12.63 19.63
N ALA A 81 16.24 13.95 19.63
CA ALA A 81 16.90 14.72 18.58
C ALA A 81 18.43 14.71 18.69
N SER A 82 18.99 14.72 19.91
CA SER A 82 20.43 14.65 20.16
C SER A 82 20.98 13.23 20.02
N GLY A 83 20.14 12.22 20.32
CA GLY A 83 20.50 10.81 20.29
C GLY A 83 20.76 10.25 18.88
N GLY A 84 21.71 9.31 18.80
CA GLY A 84 22.06 8.60 17.56
C GLY A 84 23.23 9.21 16.79
N ARG A 85 23.44 8.71 15.57
CA ARG A 85 24.54 9.16 14.71
C ARG A 85 24.30 10.62 14.26
N PRO A 86 25.36 11.45 14.21
CA PRO A 86 25.27 12.80 13.64
C PRO A 86 24.68 12.75 12.22
N PRO A 87 23.92 13.79 11.81
CA PRO A 87 23.58 14.00 10.41
C PRO A 87 24.83 13.93 9.53
N HIS A 88 24.76 13.18 8.43
CA HIS A 88 25.87 13.09 7.48
C HIS A 88 25.38 13.09 6.03
N GLN A 89 26.28 13.42 5.13
CA GLN A 89 26.02 13.54 3.70
C GLN A 89 25.93 12.18 3.03
N ILE A 90 25.03 12.07 2.05
CA ILE A 90 24.91 10.94 1.13
C ILE A 90 25.08 11.47 -0.29
N ASP A 91 26.05 10.94 -1.02
CA ASP A 91 26.34 11.33 -2.40
C ASP A 91 26.14 10.18 -3.40
N ASP A 92 25.44 9.12 -2.98
CA ASP A 92 25.13 7.92 -3.78
C ASP A 92 24.52 8.28 -5.16
N PHE A 93 23.82 9.41 -5.25
CA PHE A 93 23.15 9.90 -6.46
C PHE A 93 23.68 11.25 -6.96
N GLY A 94 24.86 11.68 -6.51
CA GLY A 94 25.43 13.00 -6.87
C GLY A 94 25.58 13.19 -8.39
N ASN A 95 25.89 12.13 -9.13
CA ASN A 95 25.98 12.15 -10.60
C ASN A 95 24.65 12.45 -11.31
N ASN A 96 23.51 12.25 -10.62
CA ASN A 96 22.16 12.48 -11.14
C ASN A 96 21.57 13.80 -10.64
N ASN A 97 22.43 14.71 -10.18
CA ASN A 97 22.02 15.90 -9.49
C ASN A 97 21.06 15.62 -8.32
N CYS A 98 21.47 14.74 -7.41
CA CYS A 98 20.70 14.41 -6.22
C CYS A 98 21.63 14.23 -5.01
N TRP A 99 21.44 15.05 -3.97
CA TRP A 99 22.34 15.12 -2.81
C TRP A 99 21.54 14.84 -1.55
N GLY A 100 21.98 13.87 -0.76
CA GLY A 100 21.22 13.37 0.39
C GLY A 100 21.81 13.75 1.74
N ILE A 101 20.96 13.69 2.77
CA ILE A 101 21.31 13.71 4.19
C ILE A 101 20.70 12.46 4.83
N GLU A 102 21.51 11.71 5.59
CA GLU A 102 21.01 10.71 6.53
C GLU A 102 21.03 11.30 7.94
N CYS A 103 19.88 11.34 8.61
CA CYS A 103 19.76 11.96 9.93
C CYS A 103 18.69 11.28 10.80
N ALA A 104 18.70 11.60 12.10
CA ALA A 104 17.65 11.18 13.02
C ALA A 104 16.31 11.82 12.63
N GLN A 105 15.25 11.02 12.55
CA GLN A 105 13.92 11.46 12.17
C GLN A 105 13.35 12.50 13.15
N ALA A 106 13.61 12.34 14.45
CA ALA A 106 13.18 13.31 15.46
C ALA A 106 13.83 14.69 15.26
N LEU A 107 15.12 14.72 14.93
CA LEU A 107 15.86 15.94 14.65
C LEU A 107 15.35 16.63 13.38
N PHE A 108 15.15 15.90 12.29
CA PHE A 108 14.61 16.46 11.05
C PHE A 108 13.18 17.00 11.24
N TRP A 109 12.33 16.26 11.96
CA TRP A 109 10.97 16.69 12.26
C TRP A 109 10.93 17.98 13.07
N ASP A 110 11.79 18.11 14.09
CA ASP A 110 11.91 19.35 14.87
C ASP A 110 12.30 20.54 13.98
N VAL A 111 13.43 20.40 13.28
CA VAL A 111 14.03 21.50 12.52
C VAL A 111 13.17 21.93 11.34
N CYS A 112 12.68 20.99 10.53
CA CYS A 112 11.99 21.33 9.29
C CYS A 112 10.48 21.49 9.47
N VAL A 113 9.85 20.75 10.38
CA VAL A 113 8.38 20.71 10.47
C VAL A 113 7.85 21.46 11.69
N LEU A 114 8.42 21.25 12.89
CA LEU A 114 7.92 21.94 14.08
C LEU A 114 8.24 23.43 14.05
N ARG A 115 9.47 23.79 13.67
CA ARG A 115 9.93 25.20 13.58
C ARG A 115 9.41 25.95 12.34
N GLY A 116 9.08 25.23 11.26
CA GLY A 116 8.62 25.83 9.99
C GLY A 116 7.09 25.93 9.87
N PRO A 117 6.56 26.86 9.04
CA PRO A 117 5.12 26.97 8.80
C PRO A 117 4.62 25.84 7.90
N ILE A 118 3.52 25.17 8.27
CA ILE A 118 2.93 24.08 7.48
C ILE A 118 1.63 24.48 6.75
N GLU A 119 1.12 25.67 7.00
CA GLU A 119 -0.11 26.17 6.41
C GLU A 119 -0.03 26.26 4.88
N ARG A 120 -1.07 25.75 4.22
CA ARG A 120 -1.24 25.80 2.76
C ARG A 120 -2.54 26.54 2.45
N ASP A 121 -2.40 27.68 1.80
CA ASP A 121 -3.55 28.40 1.25
C ASP A 121 -4.15 27.56 0.10
N PRO A 122 -5.47 27.27 0.10
CA PRO A 122 -6.15 26.55 -0.98
C PRO A 122 -5.90 27.12 -2.39
N ASP A 123 -5.70 28.43 -2.50
CA ASP A 123 -5.48 29.14 -3.76
C ASP A 123 -3.99 29.24 -4.12
N SER A 124 -3.08 28.78 -3.25
CA SER A 124 -1.64 28.80 -3.52
C SER A 124 -1.18 27.72 -4.48
N ASP A 125 0.00 27.94 -5.07
CA ASP A 125 0.70 26.91 -5.83
C ASP A 125 1.11 25.72 -4.94
N LEU A 126 1.37 25.93 -3.66
CA LEU A 126 1.70 24.87 -2.70
C LEU A 126 0.50 24.00 -2.29
N CYS A 127 -0.72 24.36 -2.67
CA CYS A 127 -1.92 23.57 -2.39
C CYS A 127 -1.85 22.18 -3.04
N THR A 128 -2.04 21.16 -2.22
CA THR A 128 -2.04 19.74 -2.63
C THR A 128 -3.43 19.21 -2.92
N GLY A 129 -4.49 19.91 -2.51
CA GLY A 129 -5.88 19.44 -2.58
C GLY A 129 -6.24 18.32 -1.60
N ARG A 130 -5.33 17.96 -0.68
CA ARG A 130 -5.55 16.90 0.32
C ARG A 130 -5.96 17.50 1.67
N PRO A 131 -6.87 16.88 2.43
CA PRO A 131 -7.24 17.33 3.77
C PRO A 131 -6.07 17.20 4.76
N SER A 132 -6.13 17.94 5.86
CA SER A 132 -5.13 17.87 6.92
C SER A 132 -5.44 16.69 7.84
N VAL A 133 -4.69 15.60 7.73
CA VAL A 133 -5.00 14.34 8.43
C VAL A 133 -3.77 13.86 9.22
N PRO A 134 -3.70 14.13 10.54
CA PRO A 134 -2.56 13.70 11.38
C PRO A 134 -2.24 12.20 11.27
N PRO A 135 -3.23 11.31 11.11
CA PRO A 135 -2.93 9.91 10.91
C PRO A 135 -2.12 9.57 9.66
N PHE A 136 -2.34 10.26 8.54
CA PHE A 136 -1.55 10.10 7.32
C PHE A 136 -0.12 10.61 7.50
N GLN A 137 0.08 11.67 8.30
CA GLN A 137 1.42 12.12 8.62
C GLN A 137 2.24 11.04 9.34
N GLU A 138 1.62 10.35 10.29
CA GLU A 138 2.30 9.27 10.99
C GLU A 138 2.54 8.05 10.08
N MET A 139 1.68 7.79 9.09
CA MET A 139 1.94 6.77 8.05
C MET A 139 3.18 7.13 7.23
N ASN A 140 3.29 8.39 6.77
CA ASN A 140 4.49 8.86 6.07
C ASN A 140 5.76 8.70 6.92
N LEU A 141 5.69 9.08 8.21
CA LEU A 141 6.79 8.87 9.15
C LEU A 141 7.10 7.39 9.35
N GLU A 142 6.13 6.50 9.26
CA GLU A 142 6.33 5.05 9.34
C GLU A 142 7.01 4.51 8.08
N SER A 143 6.54 4.89 6.90
CA SER A 143 7.05 4.44 5.60
C SER A 143 8.55 4.71 5.44
N VAL A 144 9.02 5.90 5.82
CA VAL A 144 10.46 6.26 5.71
C VAL A 144 11.37 5.56 6.73
N ARG A 145 10.81 4.87 7.74
CA ARG A 145 11.60 4.13 8.76
C ARG A 145 11.98 2.72 8.31
N TYR A 146 11.11 2.08 7.53
CA TYR A 146 11.18 0.65 7.27
C TYR A 146 11.78 0.41 5.88
N TYR A 147 13.10 0.40 5.80
CA TYR A 147 13.80 -0.20 4.67
C TYR A 147 14.22 -1.62 5.06
N ARG A 148 13.73 -2.64 4.34
CA ARG A 148 14.02 -4.05 4.64
C ARG A 148 15.31 -4.57 3.99
N GLY A 149 16.14 -3.68 3.45
CA GLY A 149 17.39 -4.07 2.77
C GLY A 149 17.17 -4.45 1.31
N ARG A 150 18.28 -4.63 0.60
CA ARG A 150 18.32 -4.85 -0.87
C ARG A 150 18.25 -6.34 -1.24
N ASP A 151 18.33 -7.24 -0.25
CA ASP A 151 18.85 -8.57 -0.51
C ASP A 151 17.82 -9.61 -0.96
N ASP A 152 16.52 -9.50 -0.64
CA ASP A 152 15.54 -10.53 -1.08
C ASP A 152 14.14 -9.93 -1.36
N ASP A 153 13.91 -9.27 -2.50
CA ASP A 153 12.61 -8.64 -2.90
C ASP A 153 12.25 -7.28 -2.27
N GLY A 154 13.18 -6.63 -1.55
CA GLY A 154 12.95 -5.36 -0.86
C GLY A 154 12.64 -4.21 -1.82
N GLY A 155 11.36 -3.96 -2.08
CA GLY A 155 10.86 -2.88 -2.93
C GLY A 155 11.45 -1.50 -2.63
N PRO A 156 11.05 -0.47 -3.39
CA PRO A 156 11.73 0.83 -3.35
C PRO A 156 11.83 1.40 -1.93
N ARG A 157 12.99 1.97 -1.59
CA ARG A 157 13.16 2.60 -0.27
C ARG A 157 12.42 3.92 -0.25
N ALA A 158 11.45 4.05 0.66
CA ALA A 158 10.79 5.33 0.92
C ALA A 158 11.78 6.33 1.54
N VAL A 159 11.87 7.50 0.93
CA VAL A 159 12.72 8.63 1.32
C VAL A 159 11.95 9.93 1.16
N ILE A 160 12.56 11.06 1.51
CA ILE A 160 11.98 12.39 1.28
C ILE A 160 12.75 13.10 0.19
N TRP A 161 12.02 13.84 -0.63
CA TRP A 161 12.57 14.79 -1.59
C TRP A 161 12.16 16.22 -1.23
N GLN A 162 13.13 17.13 -1.16
CA GLN A 162 12.89 18.57 -0.99
C GLN A 162 12.71 19.22 -2.37
N ALA A 163 11.47 19.58 -2.71
CA ALA A 163 11.11 20.20 -3.98
C ALA A 163 11.20 21.74 -3.94
N SER A 164 12.26 22.27 -3.32
CA SER A 164 12.48 23.72 -3.15
C SER A 164 12.67 24.46 -4.48
N ARG A 165 13.07 23.74 -5.53
CA ARG A 165 13.19 24.25 -6.90
C ARG A 165 12.09 23.68 -7.80
N PRO A 166 11.65 24.41 -8.84
CA PRO A 166 10.75 23.88 -9.85
C PRO A 166 11.34 22.60 -10.45
N PHE A 167 10.69 21.48 -10.17
CA PHE A 167 11.09 20.16 -10.62
C PHE A 167 10.67 20.01 -12.08
N LEU A 168 11.55 20.37 -13.02
CA LEU A 168 11.33 20.09 -14.44
C LEU A 168 12.07 18.81 -14.81
N PHE A 169 11.36 17.68 -14.74
CA PHE A 169 11.76 16.47 -15.47
C PHE A 169 11.85 16.82 -16.96
N GLY A 170 13.03 17.15 -17.45
CA GLY A 170 13.32 17.23 -18.89
C GLY A 170 13.02 18.55 -19.61
N ALA A 171 12.45 19.57 -18.97
CA ALA A 171 12.46 20.90 -19.60
C ALA A 171 13.86 21.50 -19.40
N LYS A 172 14.65 21.52 -20.48
CA LYS A 172 15.81 22.39 -20.59
C LYS A 172 15.34 23.79 -20.19
N GLY A 173 15.86 24.28 -19.07
CA GLY A 173 15.38 25.50 -18.44
C GLY A 173 15.30 26.64 -19.45
N SER A 174 14.14 27.27 -19.52
CA SER A 174 14.14 28.72 -19.75
C SER A 174 14.82 29.32 -18.52
N ASP A 175 15.98 29.93 -18.71
CA ASP A 175 16.78 30.59 -17.66
C ASP A 175 16.00 31.69 -16.89
N ASP A 176 14.78 32.01 -17.32
CA ASP A 176 13.98 33.15 -16.89
C ASP A 176 13.24 32.97 -15.55
N ASN A 177 13.36 31.83 -14.86
CA ASN A 177 12.72 31.63 -13.56
C ASN A 177 13.69 31.09 -12.48
N LYS A 178 14.88 31.68 -12.39
CA LYS A 178 15.88 31.41 -11.33
C LYS A 178 15.50 31.97 -9.96
N ASP A 179 14.48 32.83 -9.89
CA ASP A 179 14.19 33.63 -8.69
C ASP A 179 13.17 32.99 -7.73
N ALA A 180 12.55 31.86 -8.08
CA ALA A 180 11.63 31.15 -7.19
C ALA A 180 12.30 29.97 -6.46
N VAL A 181 13.52 30.16 -5.95
CA VAL A 181 14.11 29.20 -5.00
C VAL A 181 13.38 29.37 -3.67
N THR A 182 12.53 28.41 -3.33
CA THR A 182 11.92 28.36 -2.00
C THR A 182 12.95 27.91 -0.97
N ASP A 183 12.74 28.28 0.29
CA ASP A 183 13.61 27.91 1.41
C ASP A 183 13.80 26.37 1.47
N PRO A 184 15.04 25.83 1.46
CA PRO A 184 15.27 24.39 1.53
C PRO A 184 14.83 23.76 2.87
N LEU A 185 14.47 24.57 3.87
CA LEU A 185 13.83 24.14 5.11
C LEU A 185 12.29 24.18 5.06
N ASP A 186 11.67 24.69 3.99
CA ASP A 186 10.21 24.79 3.90
C ASP A 186 9.58 23.38 3.93
N PRO A 187 8.76 23.06 4.95
CA PRO A 187 8.14 21.75 5.05
C PRO A 187 7.07 21.51 3.99
N ARG A 188 6.50 22.57 3.40
CA ARG A 188 5.39 22.48 2.45
C ARG A 188 5.81 21.91 1.11
N THR A 189 7.10 22.01 0.77
CA THR A 189 7.74 21.49 -0.45
C THR A 189 8.35 20.10 -0.27
N LEU A 190 8.24 19.49 0.92
CA LEU A 190 8.70 18.12 1.16
C LEU A 190 7.73 17.11 0.55
N LEU A 191 8.24 16.24 -0.32
CA LEU A 191 7.48 15.18 -0.99
C LEU A 191 7.97 13.80 -0.54
N MET A 192 7.05 12.84 -0.48
CA MET A 192 7.42 11.43 -0.41
C MET A 192 8.12 11.05 -1.73
N ALA A 193 9.18 10.25 -1.64
CA ALA A 193 9.97 9.81 -2.77
C ALA A 193 10.42 8.35 -2.61
N TYR A 194 10.83 7.74 -3.72
CA TYR A 194 11.47 6.43 -3.73
C TYR A 194 12.91 6.51 -4.23
N GLU A 195 13.80 5.87 -3.49
CA GLU A 195 15.13 5.48 -3.98
C GLU A 195 14.99 4.12 -4.69
N GLU A 196 15.03 4.15 -6.02
CA GLU A 196 14.84 2.99 -6.89
C GLU A 196 15.58 3.18 -8.22
N ASN A 197 16.11 2.09 -8.80
CA ASN A 197 16.74 2.10 -10.14
C ASN A 197 17.82 3.20 -10.32
N GLY A 198 18.62 3.45 -9.28
CA GLY A 198 19.69 4.44 -9.33
C GLY A 198 19.21 5.90 -9.28
N ARG A 199 17.95 6.15 -8.90
CA ARG A 199 17.35 7.49 -8.87
C ARG A 199 16.53 7.71 -7.60
N VAL A 200 16.30 8.98 -7.27
CA VAL A 200 15.33 9.41 -6.25
C VAL A 200 14.20 10.13 -6.97
N THR A 201 12.99 9.57 -6.89
CA THR A 201 11.84 10.08 -7.64
C THR A 201 10.69 10.37 -6.68
N PRO A 202 10.18 11.61 -6.62
CA PRO A 202 8.95 11.92 -5.89
C PRO A 202 7.80 11.03 -6.35
N VAL A 203 7.01 10.54 -5.41
CA VAL A 203 5.93 9.59 -5.70
C VAL A 203 4.62 10.31 -5.97
N VAL A 204 3.85 9.73 -6.88
CA VAL A 204 2.44 10.01 -7.12
C VAL A 204 1.63 8.80 -6.63
N SER A 205 0.33 8.98 -6.41
CA SER A 205 -0.55 7.84 -6.16
C SER A 205 -0.51 6.87 -7.35
N ASP A 206 -0.43 5.58 -7.07
CA ASP A 206 -0.55 4.52 -8.06
C ASP A 206 -2.01 4.35 -8.53
N LEU A 207 -2.18 3.52 -9.55
CA LEU A 207 -3.46 3.16 -10.12
C LEU A 207 -3.89 1.83 -9.51
N ASP A 208 -4.87 1.91 -8.61
CA ASP A 208 -5.51 0.75 -8.02
C ASP A 208 -6.35 0.04 -9.10
N CYS A 209 -5.94 -1.17 -9.46
CA CYS A 209 -6.65 -1.93 -10.46
C CYS A 209 -7.94 -2.52 -9.86
N PHE A 210 -9.11 -2.07 -10.29
CA PHE A 210 -10.37 -2.62 -9.78
C PHE A 210 -10.58 -4.08 -10.24
N ILE A 211 -10.65 -4.30 -11.57
CA ILE A 211 -10.86 -5.61 -12.21
C ILE A 211 -10.13 -5.64 -13.55
N VAL A 212 -9.58 -6.81 -13.92
CA VAL A 212 -9.12 -7.10 -15.29
C VAL A 212 -10.06 -8.10 -15.95
N GLY A 213 -10.72 -7.68 -17.04
CA GLY A 213 -11.55 -8.55 -17.87
C GLY A 213 -10.79 -9.09 -19.07
N THR A 214 -10.92 -10.39 -19.35
CA THR A 214 -10.25 -11.06 -20.47
C THR A 214 -11.25 -11.79 -21.36
N ARG A 215 -10.92 -11.96 -22.64
CA ARG A 215 -11.71 -12.73 -23.62
C ARG A 215 -10.84 -13.76 -24.30
N GLY A 216 -11.26 -15.02 -24.29
CA GLY A 216 -10.51 -16.15 -24.87
C GLY A 216 -9.30 -16.60 -24.05
N VAL A 217 -9.09 -16.07 -22.84
CA VAL A 217 -8.05 -16.53 -21.91
C VAL A 217 -8.58 -17.72 -21.10
N LYS A 218 -7.71 -18.73 -20.90
CA LYS A 218 -8.07 -19.96 -20.18
C LYS A 218 -7.50 -19.94 -18.77
N TYR A 219 -8.38 -19.97 -17.78
CA TYR A 219 -8.05 -20.09 -16.37
C TYR A 219 -8.14 -21.57 -15.98
N ASN A 220 -7.03 -22.29 -16.11
CA ASN A 220 -7.01 -23.75 -15.90
C ASN A 220 -6.82 -24.14 -14.44
N ASP A 221 -6.16 -23.29 -13.67
CA ASP A 221 -5.80 -23.55 -12.28
C ASP A 221 -6.72 -22.80 -11.33
N PRO A 222 -7.26 -23.47 -10.30
CA PRO A 222 -8.11 -22.82 -9.31
C PRO A 222 -7.29 -21.88 -8.42
N LEU A 223 -7.99 -21.09 -7.61
CA LEU A 223 -7.37 -20.35 -6.51
C LEU A 223 -6.51 -21.28 -5.64
N PRO A 224 -5.31 -20.83 -5.20
CA PRO A 224 -4.54 -21.51 -4.17
C PRO A 224 -5.42 -21.81 -2.94
N SER A 225 -5.16 -22.94 -2.27
CA SER A 225 -6.04 -23.44 -1.21
C SER A 225 -6.15 -22.48 -0.02
N ASP A 226 -5.06 -21.80 0.34
CA ASP A 226 -5.06 -20.75 1.35
C ASP A 226 -5.92 -19.55 0.93
N GLN A 227 -5.82 -19.09 -0.31
CA GLN A 227 -6.68 -18.02 -0.84
C GLN A 227 -8.15 -18.44 -0.92
N LEU A 228 -8.45 -19.70 -1.21
CA LEU A 228 -9.81 -20.23 -1.18
C LEU A 228 -10.39 -20.22 0.24
N GLU A 229 -9.58 -20.58 1.25
CA GLU A 229 -10.00 -20.45 2.66
C GLU A 229 -10.17 -18.99 3.09
N LEU A 230 -9.34 -18.08 2.55
CA LEU A 230 -9.51 -16.64 2.75
C LEU A 230 -10.81 -16.11 2.13
N LEU A 231 -11.16 -16.58 0.93
CA LEU A 231 -12.42 -16.26 0.25
C LEU A 231 -13.62 -16.71 1.08
N LYS A 232 -13.61 -17.95 1.57
CA LYS A 232 -14.66 -18.49 2.45
C LYS A 232 -14.78 -17.69 3.75
N TRP A 233 -13.65 -17.34 4.36
CA TRP A 233 -13.62 -16.49 5.55
C TRP A 233 -14.22 -15.11 5.26
N CYS A 234 -13.88 -14.49 4.13
CA CYS A 234 -14.44 -13.20 3.74
C CYS A 234 -15.97 -13.26 3.64
N ILE A 235 -16.52 -14.29 2.98
CA ILE A 235 -17.97 -14.52 2.88
C ILE A 235 -18.63 -14.68 4.26
N ALA A 236 -18.03 -15.48 5.14
CA ALA A 236 -18.58 -15.73 6.48
C ALA A 236 -18.60 -14.47 7.36
N GLU A 237 -17.54 -13.66 7.31
CA GLU A 237 -17.51 -12.41 8.08
C GLU A 237 -18.43 -11.34 7.48
N ALA A 238 -18.56 -11.28 6.15
CA ALA A 238 -19.53 -10.43 5.48
C ALA A 238 -20.96 -10.79 5.87
N GLU A 239 -21.32 -12.08 5.86
CA GLU A 239 -22.60 -12.58 6.36
C GLU A 239 -22.85 -12.15 7.81
N GLY A 240 -21.84 -12.30 8.69
CA GLY A 240 -21.96 -11.91 10.09
C GLY A 240 -22.14 -10.39 10.29
N ILE A 241 -21.59 -9.56 9.40
CA ILE A 241 -21.85 -8.11 9.39
C ILE A 241 -23.29 -7.83 8.99
N LEU A 242 -23.78 -8.47 7.94
CA LEU A 242 -25.17 -8.32 7.46
C LEU A 242 -26.18 -8.77 8.51
N GLU A 243 -25.91 -9.88 9.21
CA GLU A 243 -26.75 -10.39 10.29
C GLU A 243 -26.89 -9.40 11.44
N ARG A 244 -25.76 -8.87 11.95
CA ARG A 244 -25.77 -7.88 13.04
C ARG A 244 -26.52 -6.62 12.63
N LYS A 245 -26.28 -6.15 11.41
CA LYS A 245 -27.02 -5.00 10.86
C LYS A 245 -28.53 -5.27 10.82
N ALA A 246 -28.97 -6.43 10.35
CA ALA A 246 -30.38 -6.78 10.30
C ALA A 246 -31.03 -6.87 11.70
N GLN A 247 -30.28 -7.36 12.70
CA GLN A 247 -30.73 -7.37 14.10
C GLN A 247 -30.86 -5.96 14.69
N GLU A 248 -29.94 -5.06 14.35
CA GLU A 248 -29.98 -3.64 14.75
C GLU A 248 -31.18 -2.92 14.12
N GLU A 249 -31.52 -3.21 12.85
CA GLU A 249 -32.69 -2.63 12.17
C GLU A 249 -34.04 -3.21 12.64
N GLY A 250 -34.05 -4.48 13.08
CA GLY A 250 -35.28 -5.20 13.47
C GLY A 250 -35.68 -5.06 14.95
N GLY A 251 -34.84 -4.44 15.79
CA GLY A 251 -35.16 -4.19 17.20
C GLY A 251 -36.15 -3.03 17.36
N ASP A 252 -37.09 -3.15 18.33
CA ASP A 252 -38.12 -2.15 18.65
C ASP A 252 -37.56 -0.72 18.84
N GLY A 253 -37.41 0.01 17.73
CA GLY A 253 -37.54 1.46 17.59
C GLY A 253 -36.71 2.38 18.49
N LYS A 254 -35.77 1.89 19.30
CA LYS A 254 -34.85 2.76 20.02
C LYS A 254 -33.69 3.09 19.10
N GLU A 255 -33.81 4.24 18.45
CA GLU A 255 -32.82 5.10 17.77
C GLU A 255 -31.48 5.33 18.54
N GLN A 256 -31.14 4.52 19.53
CA GLN A 256 -29.92 4.64 20.32
C GLN A 256 -28.86 3.67 19.79
N GLY A 257 -28.28 4.05 18.63
CA GLY A 257 -26.94 3.64 18.24
C GLY A 257 -26.86 2.72 17.03
N GLY A 258 -26.57 3.31 15.86
CA GLY A 258 -25.96 2.54 14.76
C GLY A 258 -26.27 3.00 13.34
N ALA A 259 -27.21 3.94 13.15
CA ALA A 259 -27.41 4.57 11.85
C ALA A 259 -26.17 5.42 11.52
N GLY A 260 -25.27 4.89 10.68
CA GLY A 260 -24.07 5.60 10.23
C GLY A 260 -22.74 4.86 10.39
N VAL A 261 -22.70 3.62 10.89
CA VAL A 261 -21.43 2.87 10.93
C VAL A 261 -21.11 2.30 9.54
N SER A 262 -20.01 2.77 8.93
CA SER A 262 -19.54 2.36 7.60
C SER A 262 -19.13 0.89 7.52
N TRP A 263 -19.05 0.35 6.30
CA TRP A 263 -18.56 -1.01 6.08
C TRP A 263 -17.15 -1.18 6.64
N THR A 264 -16.27 -0.24 6.31
CA THR A 264 -14.87 -0.19 6.76
C THR A 264 -14.74 -0.28 8.27
N SER A 265 -15.59 0.43 9.02
CA SER A 265 -15.58 0.39 10.48
C SER A 265 -15.98 -1.00 11.02
N ARG A 266 -17.01 -1.63 10.45
CA ARG A 266 -17.44 -2.98 10.86
C ARG A 266 -16.42 -4.04 10.46
N TRP A 267 -15.77 -3.89 9.31
CA TRP A 267 -14.70 -4.78 8.87
C TRP A 267 -13.46 -4.65 9.75
N LEU A 268 -13.11 -3.45 10.18
CA LEU A 268 -12.04 -3.24 11.15
C LEU A 268 -12.28 -4.00 12.45
N ASP A 269 -13.52 -4.05 12.94
CA ASP A 269 -13.88 -4.81 14.12
C ASP A 269 -13.77 -6.34 13.91
N VAL A 270 -14.10 -6.82 12.71
CA VAL A 270 -13.79 -8.20 12.30
C VAL A 270 -12.29 -8.45 12.45
N LEU A 271 -11.45 -7.60 11.88
CA LEU A 271 -10.00 -7.77 11.90
C LEU A 271 -9.42 -7.68 13.33
N LYS A 272 -9.92 -6.77 14.17
CA LYS A 272 -9.53 -6.67 15.59
C LYS A 272 -9.90 -7.93 16.37
N ARG A 273 -11.11 -8.49 16.15
CA ARG A 273 -11.52 -9.76 16.75
C ARG A 273 -10.60 -10.89 16.31
N THR A 274 -10.36 -11.03 15.01
CA THR A 274 -9.51 -12.09 14.46
C THR A 274 -8.08 -12.00 14.97
N ALA A 275 -7.51 -10.79 15.04
CA ALA A 275 -6.17 -10.59 15.59
C ALA A 275 -6.09 -10.86 17.11
N SER A 276 -7.20 -10.74 17.83
CA SER A 276 -7.27 -11.01 19.28
C SER A 276 -7.39 -12.50 19.61
N ALA A 277 -8.09 -13.25 18.75
CA ALA A 277 -8.44 -14.66 18.92
C ALA A 277 -7.26 -15.64 18.73
N ALA A 278 -6.03 -15.16 18.98
CA ALA A 278 -4.71 -15.71 18.66
C ALA A 278 -4.35 -17.10 19.28
N SER A 279 -5.27 -18.07 19.31
CA SER A 279 -4.98 -19.46 19.69
C SER A 279 -6.00 -20.50 19.18
N GLY A 280 -6.88 -20.18 18.20
CA GLY A 280 -7.77 -21.22 17.65
C GLY A 280 -8.79 -20.85 16.58
N ALA A 281 -8.96 -19.57 16.22
CA ALA A 281 -9.84 -19.15 15.12
C ALA A 281 -9.03 -18.99 13.81
N SER A 282 -9.69 -19.23 12.67
CA SER A 282 -9.13 -19.48 11.32
C SER A 282 -7.78 -18.80 10.98
N ASN A 283 -6.87 -19.56 10.35
CA ASN A 283 -5.57 -19.09 9.84
C ASN A 283 -5.68 -17.98 8.77
N ALA A 284 -6.88 -17.62 8.33
CA ALA A 284 -7.13 -16.67 7.24
C ALA A 284 -6.42 -15.31 7.46
N ALA A 285 -6.41 -14.77 8.67
CA ALA A 285 -5.70 -13.50 8.95
C ALA A 285 -4.17 -13.60 8.88
N THR A 286 -3.63 -14.81 8.95
CA THR A 286 -2.18 -15.07 8.94
C THR A 286 -1.63 -15.39 7.55
N ILE A 287 -2.49 -15.55 6.55
CA ILE A 287 -2.06 -15.80 5.17
C ILE A 287 -1.18 -14.61 4.72
N PRO A 288 0.08 -14.87 4.33
CA PRO A 288 0.95 -13.85 3.77
C PRO A 288 0.33 -13.30 2.48
N ILE A 289 0.34 -11.98 2.36
CA ILE A 289 -0.08 -11.33 1.11
C ILE A 289 1.05 -11.54 0.10
N PRO A 290 0.80 -12.14 -1.08
CA PRO A 290 1.83 -12.26 -2.11
C PRO A 290 2.31 -10.89 -2.59
N ARG A 291 3.47 -10.84 -3.25
CA ARG A 291 4.13 -9.58 -3.67
C ARG A 291 3.18 -8.63 -4.42
N PHE A 292 2.39 -9.17 -5.35
CA PHE A 292 1.42 -8.41 -6.14
C PHE A 292 -0.02 -8.66 -5.67
N GLY A 293 -0.23 -8.97 -4.40
CA GLY A 293 -1.57 -9.27 -3.89
C GLY A 293 -2.08 -10.67 -4.26
N PHE A 294 -3.33 -10.94 -3.93
CA PHE A 294 -3.98 -12.23 -4.18
C PHE A 294 -4.43 -12.36 -5.63
N GLY A 295 -4.67 -13.60 -6.06
CA GLY A 295 -5.03 -13.92 -7.43
C GLY A 295 -4.91 -15.41 -7.71
N ASP A 296 -5.71 -15.90 -8.66
CA ASP A 296 -5.45 -17.19 -9.29
C ASP A 296 -4.14 -17.13 -10.11
N PRO A 297 -3.51 -18.26 -10.44
CA PRO A 297 -2.23 -18.27 -11.14
C PRO A 297 -2.21 -17.47 -12.45
N THR A 298 -3.32 -17.45 -13.19
CA THR A 298 -3.41 -16.73 -14.48
C THR A 298 -3.56 -15.23 -14.25
N SER A 299 -4.46 -14.81 -13.34
CA SER A 299 -4.61 -13.38 -13.00
C SER A 299 -3.33 -12.81 -12.38
N TYR A 300 -2.67 -13.58 -11.49
CA TYR A 300 -1.40 -13.18 -10.88
C TYR A 300 -0.32 -13.00 -11.94
N TYR A 301 -0.19 -13.95 -12.88
CA TYR A 301 0.74 -13.86 -13.99
C TYR A 301 0.51 -12.61 -14.85
N ILE A 302 -0.74 -12.29 -15.19
CA ILE A 302 -1.10 -11.09 -15.96
C ILE A 302 -0.65 -9.82 -15.21
N MET A 303 -0.94 -9.72 -13.91
CA MET A 303 -0.58 -8.56 -13.11
C MET A 303 0.93 -8.42 -12.95
N GLU A 304 1.64 -9.50 -12.63
CA GLU A 304 3.10 -9.51 -12.51
C GLU A 304 3.77 -9.01 -13.80
N HIS A 305 3.34 -9.51 -14.96
CA HIS A 305 3.91 -9.10 -16.25
C HIS A 305 3.48 -7.69 -16.66
N GLY A 306 2.26 -7.28 -16.31
CA GLY A 306 1.78 -5.91 -16.51
C GLY A 306 2.61 -4.91 -15.71
N ILE A 307 2.79 -5.16 -14.41
CA ILE A 307 3.61 -4.35 -13.51
C ILE A 307 5.07 -4.32 -13.97
N GLY A 308 5.63 -5.48 -14.35
CA GLY A 308 7.00 -5.57 -14.85
C GLY A 308 7.25 -4.76 -16.13
N ARG A 309 6.23 -4.57 -16.98
CA ARG A 309 6.30 -3.70 -18.15
C ARG A 309 6.12 -2.21 -17.80
N LEU A 310 5.33 -1.91 -16.78
CA LEU A 310 5.12 -0.55 -16.26
C LEU A 310 6.24 -0.19 -15.28
N THR A 311 7.44 0.06 -15.81
CA THR A 311 8.66 0.33 -15.01
C THR A 311 8.64 1.63 -14.22
N ASN A 312 7.58 2.45 -14.35
CA ASN A 312 7.38 3.70 -13.62
C ASN A 312 6.65 3.51 -12.28
N GLY A 313 6.18 2.30 -11.98
CA GLY A 313 5.44 2.00 -10.76
C GLY A 313 4.06 2.65 -10.70
N ALA A 314 3.43 2.90 -11.86
CA ALA A 314 2.05 3.36 -11.95
C ALA A 314 1.04 2.30 -11.47
N VAL A 315 1.40 1.02 -11.48
CA VAL A 315 0.64 -0.07 -10.88
C VAL A 315 1.61 -0.87 -10.02
N ARG A 316 1.27 -1.14 -8.76
CA ARG A 316 2.19 -1.81 -7.81
C ARG A 316 1.64 -3.09 -7.20
N HIS A 317 0.35 -3.36 -7.38
CA HIS A 317 -0.31 -4.54 -6.86
C HIS A 317 -1.38 -5.09 -7.82
N GLY A 318 -1.91 -6.26 -7.47
CA GLY A 318 -2.97 -6.96 -8.17
C GLY A 318 -4.32 -6.30 -7.99
N ALA A 319 -5.33 -6.89 -8.62
CA ALA A 319 -6.65 -6.28 -8.70
C ALA A 319 -7.48 -6.43 -7.42
N GLU A 320 -8.29 -5.41 -7.09
CA GLU A 320 -9.14 -5.34 -5.88
C GLU A 320 -10.20 -6.45 -5.79
N CYS A 321 -10.55 -7.06 -6.93
CA CYS A 321 -11.41 -8.24 -6.96
C CYS A 321 -10.89 -9.43 -6.15
N PHE A 322 -9.58 -9.50 -5.88
CA PHE A 322 -8.96 -10.52 -5.04
C PHE A 322 -8.63 -10.05 -3.63
N ASN A 323 -8.96 -8.80 -3.27
CA ASN A 323 -8.69 -8.26 -1.93
C ASN A 323 -9.70 -8.79 -0.90
N TYR A 324 -9.54 -10.06 -0.51
CA TYR A 324 -10.42 -10.74 0.43
C TYR A 324 -10.11 -10.41 1.89
N LYS A 325 -8.88 -9.95 2.17
CA LYS A 325 -8.42 -9.61 3.52
C LYS A 325 -8.98 -8.26 3.97
N PHE A 326 -9.07 -7.32 3.03
CA PHE A 326 -9.48 -5.95 3.25
C PHE A 326 -10.42 -5.49 2.12
N PRO A 327 -11.58 -6.14 1.92
CA PRO A 327 -12.52 -5.77 0.86
C PRO A 327 -13.04 -4.34 1.08
N GLN A 328 -12.79 -3.49 0.08
CA GLN A 328 -13.06 -2.05 0.14
C GLN A 328 -14.51 -1.71 -0.26
N GLU A 329 -14.95 -0.50 0.08
CA GLU A 329 -16.17 0.09 -0.48
C GLU A 329 -15.96 0.37 -1.98
N ILE A 330 -17.03 0.30 -2.77
CA ILE A 330 -16.95 0.52 -4.22
C ILE A 330 -16.94 2.02 -4.49
N ASP A 331 -15.99 2.48 -5.28
CA ASP A 331 -15.92 3.90 -5.67
C ASP A 331 -17.09 4.32 -6.56
N ASP A 332 -17.36 5.62 -6.60
CA ASP A 332 -18.47 6.16 -7.40
C ASP A 332 -18.13 6.25 -8.90
N GLN A 333 -16.84 6.29 -9.27
CA GLN A 333 -16.36 6.47 -10.63
C GLN A 333 -15.16 5.58 -10.97
N PHE A 334 -15.12 5.09 -12.20
CA PHE A 334 -14.10 4.18 -12.70
C PHE A 334 -13.59 4.62 -14.07
N LEU A 335 -12.27 4.52 -14.27
CA LEU A 335 -11.66 4.61 -15.59
C LEU A 335 -11.68 3.21 -16.24
N VAL A 336 -12.43 3.05 -17.33
CA VAL A 336 -12.45 1.81 -18.11
C VAL A 336 -11.62 1.97 -19.36
N ILE A 337 -10.72 1.03 -19.61
CA ILE A 337 -9.88 0.95 -20.81
C ILE A 337 -10.27 -0.31 -21.58
N SER A 338 -10.76 -0.16 -22.81
CA SER A 338 -11.13 -1.28 -23.67
C SER A 338 -11.28 -0.83 -25.13
N ASP A 339 -10.84 -1.67 -26.06
CA ASP A 339 -10.97 -1.50 -27.51
C ASP A 339 -12.41 -1.63 -28.04
N THR A 340 -13.32 -2.12 -27.20
CA THR A 340 -14.70 -2.42 -27.53
C THR A 340 -15.67 -1.52 -26.76
N LEU A 341 -15.21 -0.33 -26.34
CA LEU A 341 -16.08 0.70 -25.78
C LEU A 341 -16.97 1.33 -26.87
N PRO A 342 -18.22 1.69 -26.54
CA PRO A 342 -19.08 2.42 -27.46
C PRO A 342 -18.42 3.70 -27.97
N GLY A 343 -18.52 3.95 -29.28
CA GLY A 343 -17.88 5.10 -29.92
C GLY A 343 -16.40 4.90 -30.27
N ASN A 344 -15.86 3.68 -30.09
CA ASN A 344 -14.48 3.34 -30.42
C ASN A 344 -13.44 4.25 -29.73
N VAL A 345 -13.73 4.64 -28.49
CA VAL A 345 -12.81 5.39 -27.63
C VAL A 345 -11.92 4.41 -26.87
N PRO A 346 -10.63 4.71 -26.67
CA PRO A 346 -9.71 3.80 -25.98
C PRO A 346 -10.00 3.67 -24.48
N TRP A 347 -10.62 4.70 -23.89
CA TRP A 347 -10.96 4.74 -22.48
C TRP A 347 -12.16 5.65 -22.23
N LYS A 348 -12.87 5.43 -21.12
CA LYS A 348 -14.00 6.26 -20.67
C LYS A 348 -14.13 6.20 -19.14
N TYR A 349 -14.40 7.34 -18.50
CA TYR A 349 -14.89 7.37 -17.13
C TYR A 349 -16.37 7.00 -17.07
N VAL A 350 -16.71 6.07 -16.17
CA VAL A 350 -18.08 5.59 -15.96
C VAL A 350 -18.41 5.64 -14.48
N SER A 351 -19.68 5.86 -14.15
CA SER A 351 -20.20 5.69 -12.80
C SER A 351 -20.29 4.21 -12.41
N GLU A 352 -20.46 3.92 -11.12
CA GLU A 352 -20.68 2.56 -10.62
C GLU A 352 -21.84 1.82 -11.33
N PRO A 353 -23.04 2.41 -11.52
CA PRO A 353 -24.13 1.72 -12.22
C PRO A 353 -23.78 1.44 -13.68
N GLU A 354 -23.22 2.44 -14.37
CA GLU A 354 -22.76 2.30 -15.76
C GLU A 354 -21.69 1.21 -15.91
N LEU A 355 -20.81 1.06 -14.91
CA LEU A 355 -19.82 -0.02 -14.87
C LEU A 355 -20.52 -1.38 -14.79
N ARG A 356 -21.49 -1.58 -13.88
CA ARG A 356 -22.22 -2.85 -13.80
C ARG A 356 -22.92 -3.22 -15.10
N GLU A 357 -23.56 -2.25 -15.77
CA GLU A 357 -24.19 -2.47 -17.07
C GLU A 357 -23.16 -2.78 -18.17
N LEU A 358 -22.02 -2.11 -18.17
CA LEU A 358 -20.91 -2.42 -19.07
C LEU A 358 -20.39 -3.84 -18.83
N LEU A 359 -20.16 -4.24 -17.58
CA LEU A 359 -19.69 -5.58 -17.20
C LEU A 359 -20.67 -6.68 -17.65
N CYS A 360 -21.98 -6.49 -17.45
CA CYS A 360 -22.99 -7.42 -17.97
C CYS A 360 -22.92 -7.57 -19.49
N ARG A 361 -22.76 -6.47 -20.24
CA ARG A 361 -22.59 -6.54 -21.71
C ARG A 361 -21.29 -7.24 -22.10
N LYS A 362 -20.19 -7.00 -21.37
CA LYS A 362 -18.91 -7.66 -21.63
C LYS A 362 -18.99 -9.16 -21.41
N ILE A 363 -19.74 -9.62 -20.40
CA ILE A 363 -20.05 -11.05 -20.22
C ILE A 363 -20.75 -11.63 -21.46
N ASP A 364 -21.73 -10.92 -22.01
CA ASP A 364 -22.45 -11.34 -23.22
C ASP A 364 -21.54 -11.38 -24.46
N GLU A 365 -20.51 -10.53 -24.50
CA GLU A 365 -19.47 -10.51 -25.53
C GLU A 365 -18.37 -11.58 -25.33
N GLY A 366 -18.51 -12.43 -24.31
CA GLY A 366 -17.56 -13.51 -24.00
C GLY A 366 -16.36 -13.08 -23.16
N PHE A 367 -16.39 -11.90 -22.53
CA PHE A 367 -15.40 -11.56 -21.51
C PHE A 367 -15.72 -12.25 -20.17
N THR A 368 -14.67 -12.53 -19.42
CA THR A 368 -14.71 -13.11 -18.09
C THR A 368 -13.84 -12.30 -17.14
N PHE A 369 -14.23 -12.22 -15.87
CA PHE A 369 -13.47 -11.54 -14.82
C PHE A 369 -13.86 -12.07 -13.43
N PRO A 370 -12.92 -12.09 -12.48
CA PRO A 370 -13.22 -12.37 -11.08
C PRO A 370 -14.03 -11.21 -10.46
N ILE A 371 -14.86 -11.53 -9.46
CA ILE A 371 -15.67 -10.56 -8.71
C ILE A 371 -15.44 -10.80 -7.22
N ASN A 372 -15.18 -9.74 -6.44
CA ASN A 372 -15.05 -9.88 -4.99
C ASN A 372 -16.40 -10.30 -4.38
N PRO A 373 -16.46 -11.32 -3.50
CA PRO A 373 -17.72 -11.72 -2.89
C PRO A 373 -18.36 -10.62 -2.04
N LYS A 374 -17.56 -9.70 -1.45
CA LYS A 374 -18.11 -8.57 -0.70
C LYS A 374 -19.06 -7.77 -1.58
N TRP A 375 -18.69 -7.51 -2.84
CA TRP A 375 -19.52 -6.77 -3.78
C TRP A 375 -20.84 -7.47 -4.02
N VAL A 376 -20.80 -8.77 -4.30
CA VAL A 376 -21.99 -9.59 -4.55
C VAL A 376 -22.95 -9.60 -3.37
N LEU A 377 -22.42 -9.69 -2.14
CA LEU A 377 -23.20 -9.82 -0.92
C LEU A 377 -23.70 -8.50 -0.36
N CYS A 378 -22.92 -7.43 -0.50
CA CYS A 378 -23.10 -6.19 0.27
C CYS A 378 -23.50 -5.00 -0.59
N ASP A 379 -23.15 -4.98 -1.88
CA ASP A 379 -23.33 -3.82 -2.74
C ASP A 379 -24.51 -4.05 -3.70
N PRO A 380 -25.61 -3.26 -3.59
CA PRO A 380 -26.81 -3.47 -4.37
C PRO A 380 -26.56 -3.55 -5.88
N GLY A 381 -27.14 -4.58 -6.50
CA GLY A 381 -27.07 -4.78 -7.94
C GLY A 381 -25.83 -5.51 -8.45
N TRP A 382 -24.80 -5.75 -7.64
CA TRP A 382 -23.65 -6.59 -8.02
C TRP A 382 -23.99 -8.07 -8.15
N LYS A 383 -24.99 -8.55 -7.39
CA LYS A 383 -25.55 -9.91 -7.57
C LYS A 383 -26.00 -10.17 -9.00
N LYS A 384 -26.54 -9.16 -9.70
CA LYS A 384 -26.93 -9.28 -11.12
C LYS A 384 -25.73 -9.58 -12.02
N VAL A 385 -24.58 -8.95 -11.77
CA VAL A 385 -23.34 -9.18 -12.55
C VAL A 385 -22.83 -10.59 -12.29
N TYR A 386 -22.82 -11.01 -11.01
CA TYR A 386 -22.48 -12.38 -10.61
C TYR A 386 -23.38 -13.43 -11.27
N ASP A 387 -24.69 -13.25 -11.21
CA ASP A 387 -25.66 -14.18 -11.80
C ASP A 387 -25.50 -14.30 -13.31
N ARG A 388 -25.20 -13.18 -13.97
CA ARG A 388 -24.91 -13.17 -15.40
C ARG A 388 -23.63 -13.94 -15.73
N LEU A 389 -22.60 -13.79 -14.91
CA LEU A 389 -21.31 -14.47 -15.07
C LEU A 389 -21.44 -15.99 -14.85
N VAL A 390 -22.04 -16.40 -13.72
CA VAL A 390 -22.24 -17.81 -13.35
C VAL A 390 -23.25 -18.50 -14.26
N GLY A 391 -24.28 -17.79 -14.69
CA GLY A 391 -25.32 -18.30 -15.59
C GLY A 391 -24.95 -18.32 -17.07
N SER A 392 -23.72 -17.91 -17.44
CA SER A 392 -23.29 -17.89 -18.83
C SER A 392 -23.11 -19.29 -19.41
N ASP A 393 -23.56 -19.46 -20.65
CA ASP A 393 -23.38 -20.70 -21.42
C ASP A 393 -22.06 -20.72 -22.19
N HIS A 394 -21.27 -19.64 -22.16
CA HIS A 394 -19.98 -19.59 -22.85
C HIS A 394 -18.97 -20.55 -22.18
N PRO A 395 -18.39 -21.53 -22.91
CA PRO A 395 -17.54 -22.57 -22.32
C PRO A 395 -16.32 -22.03 -21.55
N ASP A 396 -15.68 -20.98 -22.06
CA ASP A 396 -14.51 -20.38 -21.40
C ASP A 396 -14.89 -19.61 -20.12
N LEU A 397 -16.09 -19.03 -20.06
CA LEU A 397 -16.57 -18.34 -18.85
C LEU A 397 -16.81 -19.36 -17.74
N ARG A 398 -17.48 -20.48 -18.04
CA ARG A 398 -17.73 -21.54 -17.05
C ARG A 398 -16.44 -22.04 -16.42
N LYS A 399 -15.40 -22.30 -17.23
CA LYS A 399 -14.09 -22.71 -16.72
C LYS A 399 -13.45 -21.66 -15.83
N SER A 400 -13.55 -20.39 -16.20
CA SER A 400 -13.02 -19.27 -15.42
C SER A 400 -13.73 -19.13 -14.07
N VAL A 401 -15.07 -19.21 -14.07
CA VAL A 401 -15.88 -19.22 -12.84
C VAL A 401 -15.58 -20.45 -11.99
N ASP A 402 -15.31 -21.62 -12.58
CA ASP A 402 -14.87 -22.82 -11.87
C ASP A 402 -13.50 -22.65 -11.20
N ALA A 403 -12.60 -21.84 -11.77
CA ALA A 403 -11.31 -21.54 -11.16
C ALA A 403 -11.43 -20.63 -9.92
N TRP A 404 -12.28 -19.59 -9.99
CA TRP A 404 -12.46 -18.62 -8.90
C TRP A 404 -13.45 -19.08 -7.83
N PHE A 405 -14.51 -19.78 -8.23
CA PHE A 405 -15.56 -20.29 -7.36
C PHE A 405 -15.77 -21.79 -7.60
N PRO A 406 -14.87 -22.67 -7.15
CA PRO A 406 -14.94 -24.09 -7.49
C PRO A 406 -16.27 -24.74 -7.06
N PRO A 407 -16.98 -25.50 -7.94
CA PRO A 407 -18.32 -26.02 -7.65
C PRO A 407 -18.46 -26.90 -6.40
N LYS A 408 -17.38 -27.53 -5.94
CA LYS A 408 -17.37 -28.41 -4.75
C LYS A 408 -16.87 -27.72 -3.48
N SER A 409 -16.57 -26.41 -3.56
CA SER A 409 -16.03 -25.66 -2.43
C SER A 409 -17.10 -25.20 -1.44
N GLY A 410 -18.39 -25.22 -1.82
CA GLY A 410 -19.49 -24.64 -1.06
C GLY A 410 -19.63 -23.13 -1.19
N VAL A 411 -18.73 -22.47 -1.94
CA VAL A 411 -18.68 -21.01 -2.06
C VAL A 411 -19.89 -20.46 -2.80
N ARG A 412 -20.29 -21.08 -3.92
CA ARG A 412 -21.43 -20.61 -4.73
C ARG A 412 -22.73 -20.74 -3.95
N GLU A 413 -22.93 -21.90 -3.33
CA GLU A 413 -24.09 -22.19 -2.49
C GLU A 413 -24.20 -21.21 -1.34
N LYS A 414 -23.06 -20.88 -0.70
CA LYS A 414 -23.05 -19.92 0.40
C LYS A 414 -23.36 -18.50 -0.07
N ILE A 415 -22.84 -18.07 -1.22
CA ILE A 415 -23.19 -16.77 -1.80
C ILE A 415 -24.70 -16.67 -2.04
N GLU A 416 -25.31 -17.69 -2.65
CA GLU A 416 -26.75 -17.73 -2.89
C GLU A 416 -27.57 -17.71 -1.59
N GLU A 417 -27.17 -18.51 -0.59
CA GLU A 417 -27.82 -18.56 0.72
C GLU A 417 -27.82 -17.17 1.41
N VAL A 418 -26.68 -16.49 1.41
CA VAL A 418 -26.53 -15.18 2.05
C VAL A 418 -27.30 -14.11 1.29
N CYS A 419 -27.25 -14.10 -0.05
CA CYS A 419 -28.02 -13.16 -0.87
C CYS A 419 -29.54 -13.35 -0.68
N ALA A 420 -30.01 -14.60 -0.56
CA ALA A 420 -31.41 -14.88 -0.32
C ALA A 420 -31.87 -14.39 1.07
N ARG A 421 -31.00 -14.48 2.09
CA ARG A 421 -31.29 -14.00 3.45
C ARG A 421 -31.21 -12.49 3.58
N TYR A 422 -30.27 -11.85 2.88
CA TYR A 422 -30.02 -10.41 2.96
C TYR A 422 -30.07 -9.75 1.56
N PRO A 423 -31.24 -9.73 0.90
CA PRO A 423 -31.35 -9.27 -0.50
C PRO A 423 -31.01 -7.80 -0.72
N ARG A 424 -31.00 -6.98 0.35
CA ARG A 424 -30.62 -5.56 0.30
C ARG A 424 -29.12 -5.32 0.54
N GLY A 425 -28.36 -6.37 0.86
CA GLY A 425 -26.95 -6.26 1.21
C GLY A 425 -26.70 -5.32 2.39
N PHE A 426 -25.63 -4.55 2.31
CA PHE A 426 -25.19 -3.65 3.37
C PHE A 426 -25.74 -2.22 3.23
N SER A 427 -26.28 -1.82 2.10
CA SER A 427 -26.82 -0.46 1.92
C SER A 427 -28.19 -0.31 2.61
N GLY A 428 -28.34 0.71 3.46
CA GLY A 428 -29.58 0.99 4.20
C GLY A 428 -30.59 1.88 3.45
N GLU A 429 -30.32 2.22 2.20
CA GLU A 429 -31.23 3.08 1.43
C GLU A 429 -32.42 2.27 0.94
N GLU A 430 -33.63 2.66 1.38
CA GLU A 430 -34.85 2.11 0.82
C GLU A 430 -34.91 2.44 -0.68
N PRO A 431 -35.17 1.47 -1.56
CA PRO A 431 -35.19 1.65 -3.01
C PRO A 431 -36.37 2.48 -3.55
N GLY A 432 -36.89 3.44 -2.78
CA GLY A 432 -38.10 4.20 -3.07
C GLY A 432 -38.04 5.72 -2.86
N ARG A 433 -36.93 6.29 -2.38
CA ARG A 433 -36.74 7.76 -2.39
C ARG A 433 -36.07 8.15 -3.71
N GLY A 434 -36.89 8.63 -4.62
CA GLY A 434 -36.57 8.81 -6.04
C GLY A 434 -35.32 9.61 -6.38
N ASP A 435 -34.85 9.28 -7.58
CA ASP A 435 -33.82 9.89 -8.40
C ASP A 435 -33.46 11.35 -8.08
N GLY A 436 -32.16 11.59 -7.88
CA GLY A 436 -31.52 12.82 -8.32
C GLY A 436 -30.90 13.72 -7.26
N VAL A 437 -31.02 13.42 -5.97
CA VAL A 437 -30.24 14.15 -4.96
C VAL A 437 -28.93 13.40 -4.78
N ALA A 438 -27.88 13.89 -5.46
CA ALA A 438 -26.50 13.50 -5.18
C ALA A 438 -26.31 13.46 -3.66
N LYS A 439 -25.73 12.37 -3.14
CA LYS A 439 -25.28 12.32 -1.74
C LYS A 439 -24.67 13.69 -1.44
N PRO A 440 -25.09 14.41 -0.37
CA PRO A 440 -24.41 15.61 0.00
C PRO A 440 -22.94 15.21 0.14
N GLN A 441 -22.11 15.66 -0.79
CA GLN A 441 -20.67 15.64 -0.65
C GLN A 441 -20.45 16.48 0.59
N ALA A 442 -20.42 15.84 1.76
CA ALA A 442 -19.77 16.41 2.90
C ALA A 442 -18.38 16.78 2.37
N ALA A 443 -18.10 18.08 2.33
CA ALA A 443 -16.84 18.59 1.83
C ALA A 443 -15.72 17.89 2.63
N GLY A 444 -15.05 16.92 1.99
CA GLY A 444 -14.25 15.90 2.66
C GLY A 444 -14.80 14.48 2.46
N GLY A 445 -15.20 14.12 1.23
CA GLY A 445 -15.58 12.76 0.89
C GLY A 445 -14.37 11.84 1.02
N ASP A 446 -14.27 11.16 2.16
CA ASP A 446 -13.25 10.15 2.41
C ASP A 446 -13.31 9.11 1.29
N CYS A 447 -12.24 9.04 0.50
CA CYS A 447 -12.07 7.99 -0.50
C CYS A 447 -12.14 6.63 0.19
N SER A 448 -12.75 5.63 -0.43
CA SER A 448 -12.87 4.27 0.13
C SER A 448 -11.49 3.72 0.55
N THR A 449 -10.46 4.01 -0.24
CA THR A 449 -9.05 3.68 0.01
C THR A 449 -8.50 4.37 1.26
N GLU A 450 -8.80 5.65 1.47
CA GLU A 450 -8.34 6.44 2.62
C GLU A 450 -8.91 5.90 3.94
N ALA A 451 -10.21 5.57 3.96
CA ALA A 451 -10.84 4.95 5.12
C ALA A 451 -10.20 3.60 5.46
N MET A 452 -9.77 2.85 4.46
CA MET A 452 -9.15 1.54 4.61
C MET A 452 -7.72 1.62 5.14
N ASP A 453 -6.92 2.56 4.64
CA ASP A 453 -5.59 2.86 5.18
C ASP A 453 -5.63 3.21 6.67
N MET A 454 -6.64 4.01 7.06
CA MET A 454 -6.92 4.36 8.44
C MET A 454 -7.28 3.14 9.29
N ALA A 455 -8.13 2.26 8.76
CA ALA A 455 -8.52 1.03 9.44
C ALA A 455 -7.32 0.08 9.62
N GLU A 456 -6.48 -0.12 8.60
CA GLU A 456 -5.30 -0.97 8.71
C GLU A 456 -4.33 -0.44 9.78
N ARG A 457 -4.13 0.87 9.79
CA ARG A 457 -3.32 1.54 10.80
C ARG A 457 -3.86 1.35 12.21
N GLU A 458 -5.16 1.52 12.40
CA GLU A 458 -5.80 1.29 13.68
C GLU A 458 -5.66 -0.16 14.13
N LEU A 459 -5.81 -1.11 13.22
CA LEU A 459 -5.59 -2.53 13.48
C LEU A 459 -4.15 -2.79 13.96
N ARG A 460 -3.14 -2.24 13.29
CA ARG A 460 -1.73 -2.37 13.70
C ARG A 460 -1.51 -1.85 15.13
N ARG A 461 -2.06 -0.67 15.45
CA ARG A 461 -2.00 -0.08 16.80
C ARG A 461 -2.67 -0.98 17.83
N TYR A 462 -3.86 -1.48 17.51
CA TYR A 462 -4.60 -2.40 18.36
C TYR A 462 -3.78 -3.66 18.68
N VAL A 463 -3.17 -4.29 17.68
CA VAL A 463 -2.33 -5.50 17.85
C VAL A 463 -1.12 -5.21 18.75
N VAL A 464 -0.42 -4.10 18.54
CA VAL A 464 0.72 -3.69 19.39
C VAL A 464 0.27 -3.50 20.84
N LEU A 465 -0.87 -2.84 21.06
CA LEU A 465 -1.41 -2.62 22.40
C LEU A 465 -1.81 -3.94 23.07
N GLN A 466 -2.45 -4.86 22.35
CA GLN A 466 -2.80 -6.17 22.90
C GLN A 466 -1.56 -6.97 23.29
N ARG A 467 -0.49 -6.92 22.48
CA ARG A 467 0.80 -7.55 22.82
C ARG A 467 1.41 -6.92 24.07
N ALA A 468 1.42 -5.60 24.19
CA ALA A 468 1.92 -4.89 25.37
C ALA A 468 1.11 -5.25 26.63
N LYS A 469 -0.22 -5.26 26.54
CA LYS A 469 -1.11 -5.68 27.64
C LYS A 469 -0.84 -7.12 28.08
N ARG A 470 -0.63 -8.06 27.15
CA ARG A 470 -0.26 -9.45 27.46
C ARG A 470 1.08 -9.52 28.20
N LYS A 471 2.12 -8.82 27.71
CA LYS A 471 3.43 -8.75 28.38
C LYS A 471 3.33 -8.18 29.80
N LEU A 472 2.60 -7.08 29.97
CA LEU A 472 2.38 -6.48 31.29
C LEU A 472 1.67 -7.45 32.24
N ARG A 473 0.63 -8.16 31.78
CA ARG A 473 -0.05 -9.18 32.58
C ARG A 473 0.91 -10.29 33.03
N VAL A 474 1.78 -10.77 32.13
CA VAL A 474 2.80 -11.78 32.48
C VAL A 474 3.75 -11.23 33.54
N VAL A 475 4.26 -10.00 33.39
CA VAL A 475 5.13 -9.36 34.39
C VAL A 475 4.43 -9.23 35.74
N LEU A 476 3.17 -8.80 35.76
CA LEU A 476 2.38 -8.68 36.99
C LEU A 476 2.11 -10.04 37.66
N LEU A 477 1.86 -11.09 36.86
CA LEU A 477 1.71 -12.46 37.37
C LEU A 477 3.02 -13.00 37.95
N LEU A 478 4.15 -12.83 37.25
CA LEU A 478 5.46 -13.24 37.75
C LEU A 478 5.82 -12.51 39.05
N ARG A 479 5.48 -11.21 39.15
CA ARG A 479 5.65 -10.44 40.39
C ARG A 479 4.78 -10.96 41.52
N ARG A 480 3.52 -11.33 41.23
CA ARG A 480 2.59 -11.91 42.21
C ARG A 480 3.03 -13.30 42.69
N CYS A 481 3.65 -14.09 41.82
CA CYS A 481 4.19 -15.41 42.17
C CYS A 481 5.54 -15.34 42.91
N GLY A 482 6.05 -14.14 43.23
CA GLY A 482 7.36 -13.99 43.89
C GLY A 482 8.55 -14.37 43.00
N MET A 483 8.31 -14.62 41.70
CA MET A 483 9.36 -14.99 40.75
C MET A 483 10.15 -13.76 40.26
N VAL A 484 9.62 -12.56 40.48
CA VAL A 484 10.35 -11.29 40.32
C VAL A 484 10.76 -10.81 41.70
N GLY A 485 11.70 -11.53 42.32
CA GLY A 485 12.22 -11.24 43.67
C GLY A 485 13.74 -11.30 43.73
N SER A 486 14.35 -10.14 44.01
CA SER A 486 15.66 -9.95 44.68
C SER A 486 16.96 -10.31 43.95
N ARG A 487 17.25 -9.68 42.80
CA ARG A 487 18.64 -9.51 42.32
C ARG A 487 19.02 -8.07 41.97
N ILE A 488 18.39 -7.09 42.62
CA ILE A 488 18.86 -5.71 42.59
C ILE A 488 19.11 -5.30 44.04
N ASN A 489 20.24 -5.78 44.58
CA ASN A 489 21.02 -5.15 45.64
C ASN A 489 22.33 -5.94 45.74
N ASP A 490 23.45 -5.20 45.69
CA ASP A 490 24.84 -5.60 45.88
C ASP A 490 25.57 -6.35 44.74
N SER A 491 25.97 -5.61 43.71
CA SER A 491 27.31 -5.79 43.12
C SER A 491 27.78 -4.51 42.41
N ASP A 492 28.63 -3.77 43.13
CA ASP A 492 29.81 -3.00 42.69
C ASP A 492 29.90 -2.57 41.19
N PRO A 493 29.88 -1.26 40.88
CA PRO A 493 29.96 -0.75 39.51
C PRO A 493 31.43 -0.61 39.07
N THR A 494 32.17 -1.71 38.95
CA THR A 494 33.44 -1.71 38.21
C THR A 494 33.65 -3.06 37.53
N LYS A 495 33.18 -3.18 36.28
CA LYS A 495 33.79 -3.95 35.19
C LYS A 495 32.90 -3.89 33.96
N GLU A 496 33.28 -3.02 33.04
CA GLU A 496 32.93 -3.14 31.63
C GLU A 496 33.69 -4.35 31.06
N GLU A 497 32.96 -5.32 30.52
CA GLU A 497 33.46 -6.21 29.47
C GLU A 497 32.36 -6.37 28.42
N ASP A 498 32.70 -5.93 27.21
CA ASP A 498 31.95 -6.10 25.98
C ASP A 498 31.80 -7.57 25.62
N GLY A 499 30.59 -7.98 25.25
CA GLY A 499 30.28 -9.34 24.83
C GLY A 499 29.00 -9.39 24.02
N ASP A 500 29.12 -9.14 22.72
CA ASP A 500 28.08 -9.38 21.72
C ASP A 500 27.72 -10.87 21.66
N ALA A 501 26.48 -11.19 22.02
CA ALA A 501 25.93 -12.54 21.87
C ALA A 501 25.17 -12.64 20.53
N GLU A 502 25.87 -13.18 19.53
CA GLU A 502 25.28 -13.73 18.31
C GLU A 502 24.34 -14.91 18.64
N GLY A 503 23.25 -14.98 17.87
CA GLY A 503 22.20 -15.97 18.04
C GLY A 503 22.62 -17.39 17.63
N ASN A 504 22.18 -18.35 18.44
CA ASN A 504 22.17 -19.77 18.11
C ASN A 504 21.33 -20.04 16.85
N GLY A 505 21.99 -20.44 15.76
CA GLY A 505 21.38 -21.16 14.66
C GLY A 505 21.43 -22.66 14.91
N GLU A 506 20.27 -23.32 14.98
CA GLU A 506 20.17 -24.77 14.95
C GLU A 506 20.46 -25.27 13.52
N ASN A 507 21.57 -25.99 13.37
CA ASN A 507 21.95 -26.70 12.16
C ASN A 507 21.04 -27.93 11.95
N ILE A 508 20.14 -27.87 10.97
CA ILE A 508 19.54 -29.06 10.36
C ILE A 508 20.49 -29.56 9.27
N LYS A 509 21.14 -30.68 9.57
CA LYS A 509 22.05 -31.40 8.69
C LYS A 509 21.24 -32.12 7.61
N VAL A 510 21.20 -31.58 6.40
CA VAL A 510 20.68 -32.29 5.21
C VAL A 510 21.82 -33.13 4.61
N GLU A 511 21.73 -34.45 4.78
CA GLU A 511 22.59 -35.42 4.09
C GLU A 511 22.30 -35.38 2.58
N LYS A 512 23.26 -34.89 1.80
CA LYS A 512 23.35 -35.19 0.36
C LYS A 512 23.84 -36.62 0.20
N LYS A 513 22.97 -37.49 -0.32
CA LYS A 513 23.35 -38.80 -0.85
C LYS A 513 23.82 -38.61 -2.28
N GLU A 514 25.13 -38.67 -2.50
CA GLU A 514 25.74 -38.87 -3.81
C GLU A 514 25.48 -40.32 -4.25
N GLY A 515 24.76 -40.47 -5.35
CA GLY A 515 24.56 -41.73 -6.07
C GLY A 515 25.40 -41.71 -7.33
N ASN A 516 26.52 -42.42 -7.28
CA ASN A 516 27.43 -42.69 -8.38
C ASN A 516 26.82 -43.77 -9.30
N SER A 517 26.78 -43.55 -10.61
CA SER A 517 26.71 -44.64 -11.58
C SER A 517 27.41 -44.22 -12.88
N GLU A 518 28.64 -44.70 -13.02
CA GLU A 518 29.38 -44.83 -14.27
C GLU A 518 28.73 -45.91 -15.16
N GLY A 519 28.85 -45.75 -16.48
CA GLY A 519 28.37 -46.70 -17.47
C GLY A 519 28.59 -46.21 -18.90
N GLU A 520 29.84 -46.36 -19.35
CA GLU A 520 30.42 -46.26 -20.70
C GLU A 520 29.53 -46.76 -21.87
N THR A 521 29.39 -45.94 -22.92
CA THR A 521 29.84 -46.10 -24.34
C THR A 521 29.29 -47.30 -25.14
N GLU A 522 28.69 -47.01 -26.29
CA GLU A 522 29.16 -47.51 -27.59
C GLU A 522 28.48 -46.76 -28.76
N GLU A 523 29.30 -46.42 -29.74
CA GLU A 523 28.92 -45.92 -31.08
C GLU A 523 28.23 -47.03 -31.86
N GLU A 524 27.25 -46.69 -32.71
CA GLU A 524 27.12 -47.39 -34.00
C GLU A 524 26.41 -46.53 -35.05
N HIS A 525 27.03 -46.53 -36.23
CA HIS A 525 26.59 -45.95 -37.50
C HIS A 525 25.23 -46.49 -37.99
N SER A 526 24.44 -45.66 -38.68
CA SER A 526 23.93 -46.04 -40.01
C SER A 526 23.28 -44.87 -40.77
N GLU A 527 23.84 -44.72 -41.97
CA GLU A 527 23.38 -44.21 -43.25
C GLU A 527 21.87 -44.03 -43.53
N GLY A 528 21.61 -43.05 -44.42
CA GLY A 528 20.49 -43.03 -45.38
C GLY A 528 19.47 -41.93 -45.08
N GLY A 529 19.08 -41.04 -45.98
CA GLY A 529 19.29 -40.91 -47.41
C GLY A 529 18.65 -39.60 -47.88
N LYS A 530 18.97 -39.26 -49.12
CA LYS A 530 18.64 -38.05 -49.87
C LYS A 530 17.13 -37.88 -50.06
N ASP A 531 16.67 -36.64 -50.25
CA ASP A 531 16.13 -36.22 -51.54
C ASP A 531 16.13 -34.69 -51.68
N GLU A 532 16.75 -34.26 -52.78
CA GLU A 532 16.70 -32.91 -53.36
C GLU A 532 15.33 -32.69 -54.00
N GLU A 533 14.80 -31.47 -53.96
CA GLU A 533 14.21 -30.91 -55.17
C GLU A 533 14.28 -29.37 -55.18
N ASP A 534 14.89 -28.89 -56.26
CA ASP A 534 15.05 -27.51 -56.69
C ASP A 534 13.70 -26.82 -56.96
N SER A 535 13.61 -25.52 -56.65
CA SER A 535 13.01 -24.59 -57.61
C SER A 535 13.56 -23.17 -57.42
N LYS A 536 14.32 -22.73 -58.42
CA LYS A 536 14.68 -21.34 -58.72
C LYS A 536 13.43 -20.50 -58.99
N GLY A 537 13.45 -19.24 -58.57
CA GLY A 537 12.47 -18.23 -58.96
C GLY A 537 13.02 -16.83 -58.73
N ASP A 538 13.01 -16.02 -59.80
CA ASP A 538 13.84 -14.84 -60.03
C ASP A 538 13.63 -13.60 -59.15
N LYS A 539 14.70 -12.79 -59.19
CA LYS A 539 14.78 -11.39 -58.79
C LYS A 539 13.83 -10.52 -59.62
N GLU A 540 13.15 -9.59 -58.97
CA GLU A 540 12.89 -8.27 -59.55
C GLU A 540 13.00 -7.18 -58.49
N LYS A 541 13.85 -6.20 -58.79
CA LYS A 541 14.03 -4.94 -58.07
C LYS A 541 12.99 -3.96 -58.60
N GLU A 542 12.21 -3.34 -57.73
CA GLU A 542 11.72 -1.98 -57.99
C GLU A 542 11.90 -1.10 -56.75
N HIS A 543 12.68 -0.04 -56.97
CA HIS A 543 12.75 1.16 -56.16
C HIS A 543 11.42 1.91 -56.28
N SER A 544 10.87 2.39 -55.18
CA SER A 544 10.20 3.69 -55.19
C SER A 544 10.42 4.39 -53.85
N ASP A 545 11.09 5.53 -53.97
CA ASP A 545 11.21 6.57 -52.97
C ASP A 545 9.82 7.15 -52.67
N VAL A 546 9.46 7.31 -51.39
CA VAL A 546 8.53 8.36 -50.98
C VAL A 546 8.97 8.98 -49.65
N ASP A 547 9.01 10.29 -49.71
CA ASP A 547 9.45 11.31 -48.77
C ASP A 547 8.98 11.20 -47.32
N THR A 548 9.94 11.52 -46.46
CA THR A 548 9.77 12.21 -45.18
C THR A 548 8.98 13.51 -45.32
N SER A 549 7.94 13.69 -44.50
CA SER A 549 7.56 15.02 -44.03
C SER A 549 7.05 14.96 -42.59
N ASN A 550 7.67 15.83 -41.80
CA ASN A 550 7.29 16.25 -40.46
C ASN A 550 6.06 17.17 -40.52
N GLU A 551 5.55 17.49 -39.33
CA GLU A 551 4.59 18.54 -38.99
C GLU A 551 3.10 18.18 -39.11
N CYS A 552 2.44 18.02 -37.95
CA CYS A 552 1.43 19.01 -37.59
C CYS A 552 1.17 19.05 -36.08
N THR A 553 1.52 20.19 -35.49
CA THR A 553 0.94 20.79 -34.29
C THR A 553 -0.56 21.05 -34.42
N ARG A 554 -1.36 20.60 -33.43
CA ARG A 554 -2.24 21.44 -32.60
C ARG A 554 -2.84 20.66 -31.45
#